data_AF-A0A9W9V5M4-F1
#
_entry.id   AF-A0A9W9V5M4-F1
#
_cell.length_a   1.000
_cell.length_b   1.000
_cell.length_c   1.000
_cell.angle_alpha   90.00
_cell.angle_beta   90.00
_cell.angle_gamma   90.00
#
_symmetry.space_group_name_H-M   'P 1'
#
loop_
_entity.id
_entity.type
_entity.pdbx_description
1 polymer ?
#
loop_
_entity_poly.entity_id
_entity_poly.type
_entity_poly.pdbx_seq_one_letter_code
_entity_poly.pdbx_strand_id
1 'polypeptide(L)'
;MIDLKSIFPTITAFIAFIITMCCLFAGTQKNLLDSVNLLTIYTPEGSSLSPTFSPLSSTTPAHTFYSVHVMSYCQGTLGPAPPGATDLYSSRNVTDCSNRTILFAFDPTAAWPKEVTHGPALEWPRIISDDFHAFRMTSRAMAVLYIIGVGAVGTVLLVKGVQVAMPKPQYGMLEVGFLVLGSLSISIASIIATALAFEFVALINAHGDGSNVSARYGDKFLGMTWASTGLLIAGSLTSFMNVFVRGAPAPKEPAPAKDEEEG
;
A
#
# COMPACT_ATOMS: atom_id res chain seq x y z
N MET A 1 34.94 -13.03 -0.24
CA MET A 1 34.31 -12.34 -1.37
C MET A 1 32.80 -12.43 -1.18
N ILE A 2 32.11 -11.31 -1.07
CA ILE A 2 30.65 -11.28 -0.95
C ILE A 2 30.06 -11.68 -2.31
N ASP A 3 29.32 -12.79 -2.36
CA ASP A 3 28.62 -13.19 -3.58
C ASP A 3 27.36 -12.34 -3.74
N LEU A 4 27.47 -11.28 -4.56
CA LEU A 4 26.41 -10.30 -4.81
C LEU A 4 25.08 -10.97 -5.21
N LYS A 5 25.15 -12.14 -5.89
CA LYS A 5 23.97 -12.87 -6.35
C LYS A 5 23.23 -13.62 -5.24
N SER A 6 23.93 -13.94 -4.14
CA SER A 6 23.35 -14.56 -2.96
C SER A 6 22.69 -13.53 -2.03
N ILE A 7 23.20 -12.30 -2.01
CA ILE A 7 22.68 -11.22 -1.15
C ILE A 7 21.51 -10.47 -1.81
N PHE A 8 21.42 -10.47 -3.13
CA PHE A 8 20.39 -9.76 -3.89
C PHE A 8 18.95 -9.96 -3.36
N PRO A 9 18.45 -11.20 -3.11
CA PRO A 9 17.10 -11.40 -2.57
C PRO A 9 16.87 -10.73 -1.21
N THR A 10 17.92 -10.66 -0.38
CA THR A 10 17.84 -10.05 0.95
C THR A 10 17.75 -8.53 0.85
N ILE A 11 18.50 -7.92 -0.07
CA ILE A 11 18.45 -6.47 -0.32
C ILE A 11 17.08 -6.07 -0.87
N THR A 12 16.58 -6.79 -1.87
CA THR A 12 15.27 -6.47 -2.45
C THR A 12 14.15 -6.68 -1.43
N ALA A 13 14.21 -7.73 -0.62
CA ALA A 13 13.28 -7.96 0.49
C ALA A 13 13.34 -6.85 1.55
N PHE A 14 14.54 -6.37 1.91
CA PHE A 14 14.70 -5.30 2.89
C PHE A 14 14.13 -3.96 2.39
N ILE A 15 14.43 -3.59 1.14
CA ILE A 15 13.89 -2.37 0.54
C ILE A 15 12.37 -2.47 0.41
N ALA A 16 11.85 -3.60 -0.11
CA ALA A 16 10.43 -3.82 -0.23
C ALA A 16 9.70 -3.81 1.13
N PHE A 17 10.32 -4.39 2.17
CA PHE A 17 9.80 -4.36 3.53
C PHE A 17 9.62 -2.93 4.05
N ILE A 18 10.62 -2.07 3.86
CA ILE A 18 10.55 -0.65 4.25
C ILE A 18 9.45 0.07 3.47
N ILE A 19 9.40 -0.09 2.14
CA ILE A 19 8.41 0.57 1.29
C ILE A 19 6.99 0.15 1.69
N THR A 20 6.74 -1.15 1.88
CA THR A 20 5.41 -1.62 2.28
C THR A 20 5.04 -1.16 3.70
N MET A 21 6.01 -1.10 4.62
CA MET A 21 5.78 -0.54 5.95
C MET A 21 5.43 0.95 5.90
N CYS A 22 6.09 1.73 5.04
CA CYS A 22 5.72 3.11 4.76
C CYS A 22 4.28 3.21 4.22
N CYS A 23 3.88 2.34 3.30
CA CYS A 23 2.52 2.31 2.76
C CYS A 23 1.46 1.93 3.82
N LEU A 24 1.75 0.97 4.69
CA LEU A 24 0.84 0.53 5.76
C LEU A 24 0.65 1.58 6.85
N PHE A 25 1.72 2.28 7.21
CA PHE A 25 1.72 3.25 8.30
C PHE A 25 1.57 4.70 7.85
N ALA A 26 1.38 4.95 6.55
CA ALA A 26 1.03 6.27 6.06
C ALA A 26 -0.25 6.77 6.74
N GLY A 27 -0.29 8.07 7.10
CA GLY A 27 -1.47 8.67 7.70
C GLY A 27 -1.77 8.21 9.13
N THR A 28 -0.76 7.76 9.87
CA THR A 28 -0.93 7.45 11.29
C THR A 28 -0.84 8.68 12.17
N GLN A 29 0.16 9.50 11.88
CA GLN A 29 0.41 10.75 12.59
C GLN A 29 0.28 11.88 11.60
N LYS A 30 -0.01 13.07 12.12
CA LYS A 30 -0.06 14.29 11.34
C LYS A 30 1.28 14.46 10.61
N ASN A 31 1.23 14.76 9.32
CA ASN A 31 2.39 14.96 8.44
C ASN A 31 3.28 13.72 8.17
N LEU A 32 2.92 12.53 8.67
CA LEU A 32 3.68 11.31 8.37
C LEU A 32 3.20 10.71 7.05
N LEU A 33 3.99 10.92 5.98
CA LEU A 33 3.70 10.43 4.63
C LEU A 33 2.28 10.79 4.17
N ASP A 34 1.84 12.03 4.42
CA ASP A 34 0.47 12.47 4.09
C ASP A 34 0.15 12.34 2.60
N SER A 35 1.15 12.58 1.73
CA SER A 35 1.01 12.38 0.28
C SER A 35 1.00 10.92 -0.18
N VAL A 36 1.07 9.96 0.75
CA VAL A 36 1.04 8.51 0.49
C VAL A 36 -0.31 7.97 0.94
N ASN A 37 -1.32 8.38 0.20
CA ASN A 37 -2.69 7.98 0.43
C ASN A 37 -3.18 7.10 -0.70
N LEU A 38 -4.15 6.21 -0.44
CA LEU A 38 -4.80 5.42 -1.47
C LEU A 38 -5.60 6.33 -2.41
N LEU A 39 -6.36 7.26 -1.82
CA LEU A 39 -7.15 8.28 -2.52
C LEU A 39 -7.39 9.47 -1.58
N THR A 40 -7.63 10.65 -2.15
CA THR A 40 -8.09 11.84 -1.43
C THR A 40 -9.45 12.24 -1.96
N ILE A 41 -10.34 12.66 -1.07
CA ILE A 41 -11.63 13.27 -1.39
C ILE A 41 -11.59 14.74 -0.97
N TYR A 42 -12.11 15.62 -1.81
CA TYR A 42 -12.25 17.04 -1.58
C TYR A 42 -13.73 17.38 -1.44
N THR A 43 -14.04 18.17 -0.42
CA THR A 43 -15.40 18.66 -0.16
C THR A 43 -15.63 20.00 -0.88
N PRO A 44 -16.87 20.52 -0.93
CA PRO A 44 -17.24 21.68 -1.75
C PRO A 44 -16.45 22.96 -1.42
N GLU A 45 -16.06 23.13 -0.15
CA GLU A 45 -15.19 24.24 0.29
C GLU A 45 -13.72 24.06 -0.13
N GLY A 46 -13.29 22.81 -0.37
CA GLY A 46 -11.93 22.47 -0.81
C GLY A 46 -11.74 22.45 -2.33
N SER A 47 -12.82 22.25 -3.08
CA SER A 47 -12.83 22.27 -4.56
C SER A 47 -13.00 23.69 -5.12
N SER A 48 -13.62 24.60 -4.38
CA SER A 48 -13.61 26.03 -4.69
C SER A 48 -12.33 26.70 -4.18
N LEU A 49 -11.28 26.78 -5.02
CA LEU A 49 -10.18 27.74 -4.83
C LEU A 49 -10.66 29.21 -5.04
N SER A 50 -11.87 29.54 -4.57
CA SER A 50 -12.50 30.85 -4.73
C SER A 50 -12.16 31.73 -3.52
N PRO A 51 -11.67 32.97 -3.70
CA PRO A 51 -11.21 33.84 -2.62
C PRO A 51 -12.35 34.46 -1.80
N THR A 52 -13.57 33.92 -1.88
CA THR A 52 -14.75 34.49 -1.26
C THR A 52 -15.21 33.61 -0.11
N PHE A 53 -14.66 33.91 1.06
CA PHE A 53 -15.23 33.49 2.35
C PHE A 53 -16.73 33.82 2.36
N SER A 54 -17.58 32.80 2.36
CA SER A 54 -18.98 32.94 2.71
C SER A 54 -19.15 32.54 4.18
N PRO A 55 -19.57 33.44 5.08
CA PRO A 55 -19.87 33.08 6.45
C PRO A 55 -21.33 32.61 6.46
N LEU A 56 -21.58 31.31 6.41
CA LEU A 56 -22.91 30.80 6.73
C LEU A 56 -22.83 29.59 7.66
N SER A 57 -23.41 29.81 8.85
CA SER A 57 -23.92 28.85 9.82
C SER A 57 -22.92 28.02 10.63
N SER A 58 -22.76 28.46 11.88
CA SER A 58 -22.50 27.68 13.09
C SER A 58 -22.74 26.16 13.01
N THR A 59 -21.66 25.38 12.90
CA THR A 59 -21.18 24.37 13.87
C THR A 59 -20.17 23.47 13.15
N THR A 60 -18.95 23.33 13.70
CA THR A 60 -17.80 22.53 13.21
C THR A 60 -17.02 23.15 12.02
N PRO A 61 -15.67 23.31 12.10
CA PRO A 61 -14.87 23.66 10.93
C PRO A 61 -14.94 22.52 9.92
N ALA A 62 -15.54 22.76 8.76
CA ALA A 62 -15.66 21.76 7.71
C ALA A 62 -14.25 21.39 7.19
N HIS A 63 -13.90 20.11 7.27
CA HIS A 63 -12.66 19.63 6.66
C HIS A 63 -12.80 19.69 5.13
N THR A 64 -11.81 20.31 4.49
CA THR A 64 -11.82 20.55 3.03
C THR A 64 -11.27 19.35 2.25
N PHE A 65 -10.54 18.45 2.93
CA PHE A 65 -10.06 17.20 2.34
C PHE A 65 -10.05 16.04 3.33
N TYR A 66 -10.21 14.84 2.79
CA TYR A 66 -10.10 13.55 3.48
C TYR A 66 -9.14 12.65 2.70
N SER A 67 -8.04 12.28 3.33
CA SER A 67 -7.00 11.41 2.78
C SER A 67 -7.19 10.00 3.35
N VAL A 68 -7.49 9.03 2.48
CA VAL A 68 -7.71 7.64 2.89
C VAL A 68 -6.42 6.85 2.72
N HIS A 69 -5.97 6.19 3.77
CA HIS A 69 -4.80 5.30 3.79
C HIS A 69 -5.25 3.85 4.03
N VAL A 70 -4.30 2.90 4.01
CA VAL A 70 -4.62 1.47 4.13
C VAL A 70 -5.26 1.12 5.48
N MET A 71 -4.81 1.75 6.57
CA MET A 71 -5.24 1.43 7.94
C MET A 71 -5.89 2.59 8.69
N SER A 72 -5.96 3.77 8.08
CA SER A 72 -6.47 5.00 8.69
C SER A 72 -6.96 5.97 7.63
N TYR A 73 -7.61 7.04 8.05
CA TYR A 73 -7.84 8.22 7.25
C TYR A 73 -7.41 9.47 8.03
N CYS A 74 -7.01 10.50 7.30
CA CYS A 74 -6.69 11.82 7.85
C CYS A 74 -7.61 12.86 7.22
N GLN A 75 -7.95 13.89 8.00
CA GLN A 75 -8.79 15.00 7.58
C GLN A 75 -8.09 16.32 7.88
N GLY A 76 -8.37 17.33 7.07
CA GLY A 76 -7.67 18.61 7.17
C GLY A 76 -8.29 19.72 6.35
N THR A 77 -7.62 20.86 6.36
CA THR A 77 -8.00 22.06 5.60
C THR A 77 -6.92 22.43 4.59
N LEU A 78 -7.33 23.03 3.47
CA LEU A 78 -6.43 23.59 2.48
C LEU A 78 -6.04 25.01 2.91
N GLY A 79 -4.76 25.23 3.12
CA GLY A 79 -4.17 26.56 3.25
C GLY A 79 -3.94 27.22 1.88
N PRO A 80 -3.54 28.50 1.88
CA PRO A 80 -3.15 29.20 0.66
C PRO A 80 -1.95 28.49 0.02
N ALA A 81 -2.06 28.19 -1.29
CA ALA A 81 -0.97 27.59 -2.03
C ALA A 81 0.23 28.57 -2.08
N PRO A 82 1.45 28.14 -1.68
CA PRO A 82 2.61 28.99 -1.82
C PRO A 82 2.86 29.30 -3.31
N PRO A 83 3.30 30.52 -3.64
CA PRO A 83 3.52 30.93 -5.03
C PRO A 83 4.53 30.01 -5.71
N GLY A 84 4.12 29.38 -6.82
CA GLY A 84 4.94 28.43 -7.59
C GLY A 84 4.76 26.95 -7.24
N ALA A 85 3.87 26.59 -6.30
CA ALA A 85 3.52 25.20 -6.05
C ALA A 85 2.54 24.67 -7.12
N THR A 86 2.96 23.62 -7.84
CA THR A 86 2.08 22.85 -8.74
C THR A 86 1.21 21.83 -8.01
N ASP A 87 1.60 21.48 -6.78
CA ASP A 87 1.01 20.37 -6.04
C ASP A 87 0.20 20.87 -4.84
N LEU A 88 -1.11 20.61 -4.87
CA LEU A 88 -2.07 20.91 -3.81
C LEU A 88 -1.73 20.26 -2.45
N TYR A 89 -0.80 19.30 -2.42
CA TYR A 89 -0.31 18.67 -1.19
C TYR A 89 0.49 19.62 -0.31
N SER A 90 1.23 20.57 -0.90
CA SER A 90 2.07 21.52 -0.16
C SER A 90 1.25 22.51 0.68
N SER A 91 -0.02 22.70 0.33
CA SER A 91 -0.94 23.58 1.03
C SER A 91 -1.87 22.86 2.00
N ARG A 92 -1.77 21.53 2.17
CA ARG A 92 -2.63 20.79 3.09
C ARG A 92 -2.19 20.97 4.53
N ASN A 93 -3.14 21.32 5.40
CA ASN A 93 -2.97 21.32 6.84
C ASN A 93 -3.79 20.17 7.44
N VAL A 94 -3.10 19.08 7.81
CA VAL A 94 -3.75 17.90 8.41
C VAL A 94 -4.14 18.22 9.86
N THR A 95 -5.43 18.33 10.11
CA THR A 95 -5.95 18.71 11.43
C THR A 95 -6.07 17.51 12.35
N ASP A 96 -6.54 16.37 11.85
CA ASP A 96 -6.76 15.18 12.65
C ASP A 96 -6.66 13.88 11.83
N CYS A 97 -6.35 12.77 12.49
CA CYS A 97 -6.29 11.45 11.86
C CYS A 97 -7.00 10.43 12.74
N SER A 98 -7.71 9.49 12.10
CA SER A 98 -8.39 8.40 12.78
C SER A 98 -7.41 7.41 13.41
N ASN A 99 -7.87 6.72 14.46
CA ASN A 99 -7.09 5.62 15.05
C ASN A 99 -6.90 4.46 14.06
N ARG A 100 -5.67 3.94 14.00
CA ARG A 100 -5.32 2.75 13.21
C ARG A 100 -6.19 1.57 13.61
N THR A 101 -6.88 0.95 12.64
CA THR A 101 -7.59 -0.30 12.87
C THR A 101 -7.18 -1.34 11.82
N ILE A 102 -6.93 -2.58 12.26
CA ILE A 102 -6.45 -3.68 11.41
C ILE A 102 -7.49 -4.08 10.33
N LEU A 103 -8.75 -3.73 10.56
CA LEU A 103 -9.87 -3.90 9.63
C LEU A 103 -10.55 -2.56 9.35
N PHE A 104 -9.74 -1.50 9.29
CA PHE A 104 -10.23 -0.19 8.91
C PHE A 104 -10.92 -0.27 7.55
N ALA A 105 -12.11 0.30 7.48
CA ALA A 105 -12.84 0.50 6.25
C ALA A 105 -13.38 1.90 6.31
N PHE A 106 -12.88 2.75 5.42
CA PHE A 106 -13.36 4.11 5.32
C PHE A 106 -14.86 4.08 5.02
N ASP A 107 -15.63 4.74 5.89
CA ASP A 107 -17.05 4.93 5.71
C ASP A 107 -17.29 6.40 5.33
N PRO A 108 -17.52 6.71 4.04
CA PRO A 108 -17.83 8.07 3.65
C PRO A 108 -19.10 8.60 4.35
N THR A 109 -20.06 7.72 4.68
CA THR A 109 -21.32 8.12 5.31
C THR A 109 -21.18 8.43 6.81
N ALA A 110 -20.17 7.86 7.49
CA ALA A 110 -19.89 8.15 8.89
C ALA A 110 -18.85 9.29 9.06
N ALA A 111 -17.96 9.47 8.07
CA ALA A 111 -16.92 10.48 8.11
C ALA A 111 -17.41 11.87 7.69
N TRP A 112 -18.44 11.95 6.84
CA TRP A 112 -18.97 13.24 6.40
C TRP A 112 -20.01 13.82 7.36
N PRO A 113 -20.04 15.16 7.55
CA PRO A 113 -21.10 15.83 8.29
C PRO A 113 -22.47 15.50 7.71
N LYS A 114 -23.49 15.51 8.57
CA LYS A 114 -24.87 15.24 8.16
C LYS A 114 -25.37 16.23 7.10
N GLU A 115 -24.82 17.44 7.05
CA GLU A 115 -25.16 18.42 6.01
C GLU A 115 -24.65 18.02 4.61
N VAL A 116 -23.54 17.27 4.53
CA VAL A 116 -22.98 16.76 3.26
C VAL A 116 -23.67 15.47 2.82
N THR A 117 -24.17 14.65 3.75
CA THR A 117 -24.87 13.38 3.47
C THR A 117 -26.39 13.50 3.32
N HIS A 118 -27.01 14.55 3.86
CA HIS A 118 -28.46 14.77 3.82
C HIS A 118 -28.85 16.15 3.30
N GLY A 119 -27.89 16.91 2.77
CA GLY A 119 -28.20 18.12 2.02
C GLY A 119 -29.00 17.78 0.76
N PRO A 120 -29.89 18.66 0.28
CA PRO A 120 -30.73 18.42 -0.91
C PRO A 120 -29.96 18.18 -2.21
N ALA A 121 -28.62 18.21 -2.20
CA ALA A 121 -27.74 18.02 -3.35
C ALA A 121 -26.95 16.68 -3.35
N LEU A 122 -26.94 15.93 -2.24
CA LEU A 122 -26.11 14.72 -2.06
C LEU A 122 -26.90 13.56 -1.42
N GLU A 123 -28.04 13.22 -2.00
CA GLU A 123 -28.77 12.01 -1.63
C GLU A 123 -28.13 10.82 -2.36
N TRP A 124 -27.14 10.16 -1.72
CA TRP A 124 -26.48 8.99 -2.29
C TRP A 124 -27.51 7.89 -2.60
N PRO A 125 -27.73 7.50 -3.86
CA PRO A 125 -28.64 6.44 -4.22
C PRO A 125 -28.23 5.11 -3.56
N ARG A 126 -29.20 4.23 -3.31
CA ARG A 126 -28.95 2.88 -2.74
C ARG A 126 -27.90 2.06 -3.51
N ILE A 127 -27.78 2.32 -4.81
CA ILE A 127 -26.78 1.67 -5.69
C ILE A 127 -25.35 1.97 -5.22
N ILE A 128 -25.11 3.18 -4.70
CA ILE A 128 -23.77 3.62 -4.27
C ILE A 128 -23.45 3.13 -2.86
N SER A 129 -24.47 2.99 -2.00
CA SER A 129 -24.28 2.39 -0.68
C SER A 129 -23.82 0.93 -0.75
N ASP A 130 -24.26 0.19 -1.77
CA ASP A 130 -23.80 -1.19 -2.01
C ASP A 130 -22.32 -1.22 -2.43
N ASP A 131 -21.89 -0.30 -3.29
CA ASP A 131 -20.48 -0.16 -3.68
C ASP A 131 -19.60 0.27 -2.50
N PHE A 132 -20.09 1.13 -1.61
CA PHE A 132 -19.39 1.49 -0.37
C PHE A 132 -19.25 0.30 0.58
N HIS A 133 -20.25 -0.57 0.65
CA HIS A 133 -20.16 -1.82 1.41
C HIS A 133 -19.12 -2.77 0.80
N ALA A 134 -19.12 -2.93 -0.53
CA ALA A 134 -18.13 -3.73 -1.24
C ALA A 134 -16.70 -3.16 -1.07
N PHE A 135 -16.55 -1.84 -1.14
CA PHE A 135 -15.30 -1.13 -0.88
C PHE A 135 -14.79 -1.41 0.54
N ARG A 136 -15.67 -1.37 1.54
CA ARG A 136 -15.34 -1.70 2.94
C ARG A 136 -14.81 -3.13 3.09
N MET A 137 -15.46 -4.10 2.48
CA MET A 137 -14.99 -5.50 2.55
C MET A 137 -13.66 -5.68 1.82
N THR A 138 -13.51 -5.05 0.66
CA THR A 138 -12.34 -5.16 -0.21
C THR A 138 -11.12 -4.47 0.40
N SER A 139 -11.27 -3.29 0.99
CA SER A 139 -10.21 -2.56 1.70
C SER A 139 -9.70 -3.31 2.93
N ARG A 140 -10.59 -3.98 3.68
CA ARG A 140 -10.20 -4.88 4.77
C ARG A 140 -9.39 -6.07 4.29
N ALA A 141 -9.82 -6.73 3.21
CA ALA A 141 -9.09 -7.84 2.62
C ALA A 141 -7.70 -7.40 2.13
N MET A 142 -7.62 -6.24 1.48
CA MET A 142 -6.36 -5.62 1.07
C MET A 142 -5.42 -5.38 2.26
N ALA A 143 -5.90 -4.78 3.35
CA ALA A 143 -5.10 -4.54 4.55
C ALA A 143 -4.56 -5.86 5.16
N VAL A 144 -5.40 -6.89 5.25
CA VAL A 144 -4.99 -8.22 5.73
C VAL A 144 -3.91 -8.82 4.84
N LEU A 145 -4.04 -8.73 3.52
CA LEU A 145 -3.04 -9.23 2.58
C LEU A 145 -1.70 -8.47 2.70
N TYR A 146 -1.73 -7.15 2.88
CA TYR A 146 -0.52 -6.38 3.17
C TYR A 146 0.15 -6.85 4.46
N ILE A 147 -0.61 -7.08 5.53
CA ILE A 147 -0.08 -7.55 6.82
C ILE A 147 0.54 -8.93 6.70
N ILE A 148 -0.12 -9.88 6.03
CA ILE A 148 0.41 -11.22 5.76
C ILE A 148 1.72 -11.10 4.97
N GLY A 149 1.73 -10.28 3.92
CA GLY A 149 2.91 -10.11 3.09
C GLY A 149 4.09 -9.51 3.83
N VAL A 150 3.87 -8.45 4.61
CA VAL A 150 4.94 -7.86 5.42
C VAL A 150 5.40 -8.80 6.54
N GLY A 151 4.49 -9.55 7.17
CA GLY A 151 4.85 -10.57 8.15
C GLY A 151 5.74 -11.67 7.55
N ALA A 152 5.41 -12.14 6.35
CA ALA A 152 6.20 -13.13 5.63
C ALA A 152 7.60 -12.58 5.28
N VAL A 153 7.69 -11.38 4.69
CA VAL A 153 8.96 -10.73 4.35
C VAL A 153 9.80 -10.41 5.59
N GLY A 154 9.17 -9.94 6.67
CA GLY A 154 9.83 -9.69 7.95
C GLY A 154 10.44 -10.98 8.53
N THR A 155 9.72 -12.10 8.41
CA THR A 155 10.23 -13.42 8.81
C THR A 155 11.47 -13.82 8.00
N VAL A 156 11.50 -13.54 6.70
CA VAL A 156 12.68 -13.78 5.85
C VAL A 156 13.90 -13.00 6.36
N LEU A 157 13.73 -11.72 6.68
CA LEU A 157 14.81 -10.88 7.20
C LEU A 157 15.34 -11.39 8.55
N LEU A 158 14.46 -11.86 9.43
CA LEU A 158 14.85 -12.47 10.70
C LEU A 158 15.61 -13.78 10.49
N VAL A 159 15.13 -14.67 9.61
CA VAL A 159 15.81 -15.93 9.27
C VAL A 159 17.20 -15.65 8.69
N LYS A 160 17.35 -14.63 7.84
CA LYS A 160 18.66 -14.20 7.32
C LYS A 160 19.60 -13.73 8.41
N GLY A 161 19.10 -12.95 9.37
CA GLY A 161 19.89 -12.55 10.55
C GLY A 161 20.40 -13.76 11.35
N VAL A 162 19.54 -14.76 11.57
CA VAL A 162 19.93 -16.01 12.25
C VAL A 162 20.91 -16.84 11.43
N GLN A 163 20.75 -16.89 10.11
CA GLN A 163 21.63 -17.64 9.21
C GLN A 163 23.07 -17.11 9.24
N VAL A 164 23.28 -15.80 9.44
CA VAL A 164 24.62 -15.21 9.61
C VAL A 164 25.34 -15.78 10.84
N ALA A 165 24.62 -16.05 11.92
CA ALA A 165 25.18 -16.65 13.13
C ALA A 165 25.29 -18.18 13.06
N MET A 166 24.31 -18.85 12.45
CA MET A 166 24.22 -20.31 12.35
C MET A 166 23.89 -20.74 10.91
N PRO A 167 24.88 -21.01 10.05
CA PRO A 167 24.62 -21.40 8.67
C PRO A 167 24.06 -22.84 8.61
N LYS A 168 22.79 -22.99 8.21
CA LYS A 168 22.16 -24.28 7.92
C LYS A 168 21.49 -24.27 6.53
N PRO A 169 21.52 -25.39 5.78
CA PRO A 169 20.93 -25.46 4.44
C PRO A 169 19.39 -25.36 4.44
N GLN A 170 18.72 -25.71 5.54
CA GLN A 170 17.26 -25.65 5.68
C GLN A 170 16.69 -24.23 5.58
N TYR A 171 17.48 -23.21 5.91
CA TYR A 171 17.02 -21.81 5.87
C TYR A 171 16.77 -21.30 4.45
N GLY A 172 17.43 -21.85 3.43
CA GLY A 172 17.20 -21.46 2.03
C GLY A 172 15.82 -21.85 1.52
N MET A 173 15.31 -23.02 1.91
CA MET A 173 13.96 -23.46 1.49
C MET A 173 12.86 -22.64 2.18
N LEU A 174 13.05 -22.32 3.46
CA LEU A 174 12.15 -21.43 4.20
C LEU A 174 12.15 -20.01 3.61
N GLU A 175 13.31 -19.47 3.25
CA GLU A 175 13.43 -18.17 2.59
C GLU A 175 12.61 -18.10 1.31
N VAL A 176 12.78 -19.06 0.38
CA VAL A 176 12.02 -19.08 -0.88
C VAL A 176 10.52 -19.16 -0.60
N GLY A 177 10.10 -20.03 0.32
CA GLY A 177 8.69 -20.20 0.67
C GLY A 177 8.04 -18.90 1.19
N PHE A 178 8.68 -18.24 2.16
CA PHE A 178 8.16 -16.98 2.71
C PHE A 178 8.27 -15.81 1.73
N LEU A 179 9.29 -15.77 0.87
CA LEU A 179 9.38 -14.75 -0.20
C LEU A 179 8.28 -14.91 -1.25
N VAL A 180 7.96 -16.15 -1.64
CA VAL A 180 6.85 -16.42 -2.56
C VAL A 180 5.52 -16.05 -1.91
N LEU A 181 5.29 -16.42 -0.65
CA LEU A 181 4.09 -16.01 0.08
C LEU A 181 3.97 -14.48 0.19
N GLY A 182 5.08 -13.82 0.53
CA GLY A 182 5.15 -12.36 0.63
C GLY A 182 4.89 -11.66 -0.70
N SER A 183 5.55 -12.10 -1.77
CA SER A 183 5.36 -11.51 -3.10
C SER A 183 3.93 -11.68 -3.62
N LEU A 184 3.33 -12.87 -3.48
CA LEU A 184 1.95 -13.11 -3.92
C LEU A 184 0.94 -12.27 -3.13
N SER A 185 1.05 -12.24 -1.81
CA SER A 185 0.12 -11.47 -0.97
C SER A 185 0.22 -9.97 -1.22
N ILE A 186 1.42 -9.39 -1.32
CA ILE A 186 1.62 -7.97 -1.66
C ILE A 186 1.17 -7.66 -3.09
N SER A 187 1.35 -8.58 -4.04
CA SER A 187 0.88 -8.40 -5.42
C SER A 187 -0.64 -8.31 -5.48
N ILE A 188 -1.34 -9.25 -4.83
CA ILE A 188 -2.81 -9.26 -4.77
C ILE A 188 -3.32 -8.00 -4.06
N ALA A 189 -2.69 -7.62 -2.93
CA ALA A 189 -3.02 -6.39 -2.23
C ALA A 189 -2.85 -5.13 -3.12
N SER A 190 -1.77 -5.06 -3.91
CA SER A 190 -1.49 -3.95 -4.83
C SER A 190 -2.50 -3.87 -5.97
N ILE A 191 -2.96 -5.02 -6.50
CA ILE A 191 -4.02 -5.08 -7.51
C ILE A 191 -5.32 -4.54 -6.92
N ILE A 192 -5.70 -5.00 -5.73
CA ILE A 192 -6.91 -4.53 -5.05
C ILE A 192 -6.81 -3.02 -4.77
N ALA A 193 -5.67 -2.54 -4.29
CA ALA A 193 -5.46 -1.12 -4.03
C ALA A 193 -5.62 -0.28 -5.31
N THR A 194 -5.12 -0.78 -6.43
CA THR A 194 -5.26 -0.13 -7.74
C THR A 194 -6.72 -0.06 -8.19
N ALA A 195 -7.46 -1.17 -8.06
CA ALA A 195 -8.88 -1.20 -8.36
C ALA A 195 -9.67 -0.22 -7.48
N LEU A 196 -9.44 -0.24 -6.17
CA LEU A 196 -10.09 0.69 -5.22
C LEU A 196 -9.77 2.14 -5.56
N ALA A 197 -8.51 2.45 -5.88
CA ALA A 197 -8.10 3.82 -6.18
C ALA A 197 -8.77 4.36 -7.46
N PHE A 198 -8.95 3.54 -8.50
CA PHE A 198 -9.59 3.99 -9.74
C PHE A 198 -11.12 3.95 -9.69
N GLU A 199 -11.70 2.83 -9.27
CA GLU A 199 -13.16 2.65 -9.26
C GLU A 199 -13.84 3.61 -8.29
N PHE A 200 -13.30 3.75 -7.07
CA PHE A 200 -13.89 4.63 -6.07
C PHE A 200 -13.79 6.11 -6.45
N VAL A 201 -12.67 6.50 -7.07
CA VAL A 201 -12.48 7.87 -7.56
C VAL A 201 -13.42 8.17 -8.72
N ALA A 202 -13.60 7.22 -9.65
CA ALA A 202 -14.55 7.37 -10.75
C ALA A 202 -15.99 7.47 -10.23
N LEU A 203 -16.37 6.64 -9.27
CA LEU A 203 -17.69 6.63 -8.65
C LEU A 203 -18.00 7.96 -7.94
N ILE A 204 -17.05 8.49 -7.15
CA ILE A 204 -17.22 9.80 -6.48
C ILE A 204 -17.30 10.93 -7.49
N ASN A 205 -16.41 10.96 -8.49
CA ASN A 205 -16.41 12.05 -9.48
C ASN A 205 -17.68 12.05 -10.34
N ALA A 206 -18.24 10.88 -10.65
CA ALA A 206 -19.48 10.77 -11.43
C ALA A 206 -20.71 11.31 -10.68
N HIS A 207 -20.75 11.15 -9.36
CA HIS A 207 -21.91 11.52 -8.53
C HIS A 207 -21.70 12.79 -7.69
N GLY A 208 -20.46 13.26 -7.56
CA GLY A 208 -20.08 14.44 -6.80
C GLY A 208 -20.17 15.75 -7.59
N ASP A 209 -20.34 15.70 -8.92
CA ASP A 209 -20.32 16.87 -9.82
C ASP A 209 -21.39 17.91 -9.46
N GLY A 210 -22.62 17.47 -9.18
CA GLY A 210 -23.73 18.35 -8.78
C GLY A 210 -23.56 19.02 -7.41
N SER A 211 -22.61 18.53 -6.62
CA SER A 211 -22.33 19.03 -5.26
C SER A 211 -20.91 19.55 -5.09
N ASN A 212 -20.12 19.69 -6.17
CA ASN A 212 -18.73 20.14 -6.11
C ASN A 212 -17.83 19.25 -5.21
N VAL A 213 -18.12 17.96 -5.10
CA VAL A 213 -17.26 16.97 -4.42
C VAL A 213 -16.42 16.26 -5.47
N SER A 214 -15.11 16.15 -5.24
CA SER A 214 -14.20 15.47 -6.17
C SER A 214 -13.24 14.54 -5.45
N ALA A 215 -12.76 13.51 -6.13
CA ALA A 215 -11.77 12.58 -5.61
C ALA A 215 -10.58 12.43 -6.55
N ARG A 216 -9.42 12.09 -5.98
CA ARG A 216 -8.18 11.84 -6.71
C ARG A 216 -7.47 10.63 -6.11
N TYR A 217 -6.97 9.73 -6.97
CA TYR A 217 -6.16 8.60 -6.52
C TYR A 217 -4.76 9.07 -6.07
N GLY A 218 -4.12 8.30 -5.19
CA GLY A 218 -2.75 8.58 -4.78
C GLY A 218 -1.72 7.89 -5.66
N ASP A 219 -1.15 8.67 -6.57
CA ASP A 219 -0.06 8.28 -7.48
C ASP A 219 1.18 7.78 -6.72
N LYS A 220 1.59 8.45 -5.64
CA LYS A 220 2.76 8.06 -4.84
C LYS A 220 2.57 6.70 -4.16
N PHE A 221 1.38 6.44 -3.61
CA PHE A 221 1.07 5.16 -3.00
C PHE A 221 1.10 4.03 -4.04
N LEU A 222 0.48 4.24 -5.21
CA LEU A 222 0.49 3.28 -6.31
C LEU A 222 1.92 2.99 -6.79
N GLY A 223 2.74 4.02 -6.99
CA GLY A 223 4.13 3.86 -7.39
C GLY A 223 4.93 3.04 -6.38
N MET A 224 4.75 3.29 -5.08
CA MET A 224 5.46 2.57 -4.03
C MET A 224 5.01 1.12 -3.87
N THR A 225 3.70 0.83 -3.91
CA THR A 225 3.22 -0.55 -3.78
C THR A 225 3.64 -1.42 -4.96
N TRP A 226 3.64 -0.87 -6.19
CA TRP A 226 4.14 -1.57 -7.37
C TRP A 226 5.66 -1.72 -7.38
N ALA A 227 6.41 -0.72 -6.88
CA ALA A 227 7.86 -0.85 -6.70
C ALA A 227 8.20 -1.98 -5.71
N SER A 228 7.52 -2.03 -4.57
CA SER A 228 7.67 -3.13 -3.59
C SER A 228 7.34 -4.49 -4.20
N THR A 229 6.23 -4.58 -4.95
CA THR A 229 5.82 -5.79 -5.67
C THR A 229 6.91 -6.27 -6.64
N GLY A 230 7.43 -5.37 -7.47
CA GLY A 230 8.50 -5.69 -8.44
C GLY A 230 9.77 -6.20 -7.75
N LEU A 231 10.18 -5.55 -6.65
CA LEU A 231 11.34 -5.96 -5.85
C LEU A 231 11.15 -7.36 -5.23
N LEU A 232 9.97 -7.66 -4.69
CA LEU A 232 9.67 -8.97 -4.10
C LEU A 232 9.60 -10.08 -5.15
N ILE A 233 9.03 -9.80 -6.33
CA ILE A 233 9.02 -10.76 -7.44
C ILE A 233 10.46 -11.05 -7.89
N ALA A 234 11.27 -10.02 -8.15
CA ALA A 234 12.67 -10.20 -8.54
C ALA A 234 13.51 -10.94 -7.48
N GLY A 235 13.29 -10.62 -6.19
CA GLY A 235 13.90 -11.32 -5.07
C GLY A 235 13.49 -12.79 -5.00
N SER A 236 12.20 -13.08 -5.18
CA SER A 236 11.65 -14.44 -5.16
C SER A 236 12.21 -15.29 -6.30
N LEU A 237 12.26 -14.76 -7.53
CA LEU A 237 12.87 -15.46 -8.67
C LEU A 237 14.35 -15.75 -8.42
N THR A 238 15.10 -14.78 -7.91
CA THR A 238 16.53 -14.96 -7.64
C THR A 238 16.76 -16.00 -6.55
N SER A 239 15.96 -15.96 -5.48
CA SER A 239 16.02 -16.94 -4.39
C SER A 239 15.69 -18.35 -4.90
N PHE A 240 14.65 -18.48 -5.72
CA PHE A 240 14.29 -19.75 -6.37
C PHE A 240 15.45 -20.32 -7.22
N MET A 241 16.07 -19.49 -8.07
CA MET A 241 17.21 -19.91 -8.88
C MET A 241 18.41 -20.37 -8.02
N ASN A 242 18.68 -19.67 -6.92
CA ASN A 242 19.80 -20.00 -6.04
C ASN A 242 19.58 -21.34 -5.32
N VAL A 243 18.36 -21.63 -4.87
CA VAL A 243 18.07 -22.87 -4.13
C VAL A 243 17.92 -24.07 -5.08
N PHE A 244 17.12 -23.95 -6.14
CA PHE A 244 16.72 -25.13 -6.93
C PHE A 244 17.59 -25.38 -8.16
N VAL A 245 18.12 -24.34 -8.81
CA VAL A 245 18.94 -24.50 -10.02
C VAL A 245 20.41 -24.68 -9.66
N ARG A 246 20.90 -23.91 -8.68
CA ARG A 246 22.32 -23.90 -8.29
C ARG A 246 22.64 -24.81 -7.11
N GLY A 247 21.64 -25.15 -6.30
CA GLY A 247 21.78 -26.10 -5.19
C GLY A 247 21.62 -27.56 -5.61
N ALA A 248 21.25 -27.84 -6.87
CA ALA A 248 21.14 -29.20 -7.38
C ALA A 248 22.53 -29.85 -7.46
N PRO A 249 22.77 -31.01 -6.82
CA PRO A 249 24.05 -31.69 -6.91
C PRO A 249 24.31 -32.09 -8.37
N ALA A 250 25.53 -31.80 -8.86
CA ALA A 250 25.97 -32.27 -10.17
C ALA A 250 25.81 -33.79 -10.26
N PRO A 251 25.39 -34.35 -11.42
CA PRO A 251 25.41 -35.79 -11.63
C PRO A 251 26.81 -36.30 -11.31
N LYS A 252 26.92 -37.27 -10.39
CA LYS A 252 28.21 -37.92 -10.14
C LYS A 252 28.65 -38.56 -11.44
N GLU A 253 29.72 -38.03 -12.03
CA GLU A 253 30.38 -38.65 -13.18
C GLU A 253 30.75 -40.09 -12.77
N PRO A 254 30.36 -41.12 -13.54
CA PRO A 254 30.73 -42.48 -13.20
C PRO A 254 32.25 -42.57 -13.12
N ALA A 255 32.76 -43.07 -11.99
CA ALA A 255 34.20 -43.24 -11.81
C ALA A 255 34.77 -44.03 -12.99
N PRO A 256 35.91 -43.62 -13.58
CA PRO A 256 36.52 -44.37 -14.67
C PRO A 256 36.78 -45.79 -14.18
N ALA A 257 36.35 -46.76 -14.98
CA ALA A 257 36.66 -48.16 -14.76
C ALA A 257 38.16 -48.28 -14.56
N LYS A 258 38.57 -48.90 -13.45
CA LYS A 258 39.95 -49.33 -13.32
C LYS A 258 40.14 -50.40 -14.38
N ASP A 259 40.92 -50.09 -15.41
CA ASP A 259 41.47 -51.10 -16.28
C ASP A 259 42.33 -52.01 -15.39
N GLU A 260 41.85 -53.23 -15.14
CA GLU A 260 42.61 -54.30 -14.53
C GLU A 260 43.67 -54.76 -15.55
N GLU A 261 44.81 -54.07 -15.58
CA GLU A 261 46.09 -54.70 -15.96
C GLU A 261 46.59 -55.49 -14.75
N GLU A 262 46.56 -56.82 -14.85
CA GLU A 262 47.67 -57.76 -14.57
C GLU A 262 47.11 -59.18 -14.28
N GLY A 263 47.40 -60.12 -15.19
CA GLY A 263 47.10 -61.55 -15.05
C GLY A 263 47.06 -62.29 -16.38
#